data_AF-W0TBX0-F1
#
_entry.id   AF-W0TBX0-F1
#
_cell.length_a   1.000
_cell.length_b   1.000
_cell.length_c   1.000
_cell.angle_alpha   90.00
_cell.angle_beta   90.00
_cell.angle_gamma   90.00
#
_symmetry.space_group_name_H-M   'P 1'
#
loop_
_entity.id
_entity.type
_entity.pdbx_description
1 polymer ?
#
loop_
_entity_poly.entity_id
_entity_poly.type
_entity_poly.pdbx_seq_one_letter_code
_entity_poly.pdbx_strand_id
1 'polypeptide(L)'
;MEQEQPNVYRQALQKEIIAKQELLKEAREACTRLTESQNINSVSGKVWEQLTYRQMYTPNRSDPIGIAYLNQNLRMENEQSLLNDTEMKLKAMVDRQKSFNEDLKSVIAKLEGKYQKGINSETRNDNDTKAADVNMRINEVRTKIYALIKNNMAVDISGPDFPVEQATEKLTGLLNRLLEGDETLSVRDFEPHCMHFFRLLDKAYLLEKKEVDGDVYLRLEEFF
;
A
#
# COMPACT_ATOMS: atom_id res chain seq x y z
N MET A 1 -65.71 9.40 6.41
CA MET A 1 -65.81 8.24 7.31
C MET A 1 -64.55 7.37 7.34
N GLU A 2 -63.85 7.12 6.23
CA GLU A 2 -62.65 6.25 6.24
C GLU A 2 -61.41 6.80 6.98
N GLN A 3 -61.28 8.13 7.13
CA GLN A 3 -60.13 8.74 7.82
C GLN A 3 -60.26 8.81 9.36
N GLU A 4 -61.45 8.58 9.93
CA GLU A 4 -61.66 8.67 11.38
C GLU A 4 -61.20 7.42 12.13
N GLN A 5 -61.39 6.23 11.54
CA GLN A 5 -61.00 4.94 12.11
C GLN A 5 -59.49 4.82 12.43
N PRO A 6 -58.54 5.19 11.54
CA PRO A 6 -57.11 5.11 11.86
C PRO A 6 -56.69 6.09 12.95
N ASN A 7 -57.35 7.25 13.07
CA ASN A 7 -57.05 8.23 14.10
C ASN A 7 -57.52 7.75 15.48
N VAL A 8 -58.70 7.14 15.57
CA VAL A 8 -59.20 6.50 16.79
C VAL A 8 -58.27 5.35 17.22
N TYR A 9 -57.82 4.53 16.27
CA TYR A 9 -56.85 3.46 16.55
C TYR A 9 -55.51 4.00 17.06
N ARG A 10 -54.97 5.08 16.46
CA ARG A 10 -53.74 5.74 16.95
C ARG A 10 -53.90 6.27 18.38
N GLN A 11 -55.03 6.90 18.68
CA GLN A 11 -55.30 7.40 20.03
C GLN A 11 -55.41 6.26 21.06
N ALA A 12 -56.08 5.15 20.69
CA ALA A 12 -56.14 3.97 21.53
C ALA A 12 -54.75 3.36 21.78
N LEU A 13 -53.95 3.24 20.72
CA LEU A 13 -52.58 2.72 20.80
C LEU A 13 -51.68 3.61 21.66
N GLN A 14 -51.81 4.93 21.56
CA GLN A 14 -51.07 5.87 22.39
C GLN A 14 -51.46 5.75 23.88
N LYS A 15 -52.76 5.62 24.18
CA LYS A 15 -53.23 5.41 25.56
C LYS A 15 -52.68 4.11 26.15
N GLU A 16 -52.72 3.02 25.39
CA GLU A 16 -52.17 1.72 25.81
C GLU A 16 -50.65 1.74 25.98
N ILE A 17 -49.92 2.48 25.14
CA ILE A 17 -48.47 2.67 25.31
C ILE A 17 -48.17 3.41 26.63
N ILE A 18 -48.89 4.50 26.92
CA ILE A 18 -48.70 5.27 28.15
C ILE A 18 -49.01 4.39 29.37
N ALA A 19 -50.13 3.67 29.36
CA ALA A 19 -50.49 2.75 30.45
C ALA A 19 -49.43 1.66 30.68
N LYS A 20 -48.87 1.08 29.62
CA LYS A 20 -47.78 0.08 29.74
C LYS A 20 -46.48 0.70 30.23
N GLN A 21 -46.17 1.95 29.86
CA GLN A 21 -45.02 2.68 30.38
C GLN A 21 -45.16 2.98 31.87
N GLU A 22 -46.36 3.36 32.32
CA GLU A 22 -46.67 3.58 33.73
C GLU A 22 -46.57 2.29 34.53
N LEU A 23 -47.18 1.19 34.05
CA LEU A 23 -47.05 -0.14 34.67
C LEU A 23 -45.59 -0.56 34.82
N LEU A 24 -44.78 -0.35 33.77
CA LEU A 24 -43.37 -0.69 33.78
C LEU A 24 -42.57 0.20 34.74
N LYS A 25 -42.93 1.47 34.86
CA LYS A 25 -42.33 2.39 35.84
C LYS A 25 -42.66 1.95 37.27
N GLU A 26 -43.92 1.67 37.57
CA GLU A 26 -44.34 1.17 38.88
C GLU A 26 -43.68 -0.17 39.22
N ALA A 27 -43.60 -1.09 38.26
CA ALA A 27 -42.92 -2.38 38.44
C ALA A 27 -41.42 -2.19 38.73
N ARG A 28 -40.75 -1.27 38.02
CA ARG A 28 -39.35 -0.93 38.29
C ARG A 28 -39.17 -0.34 39.67
N GLU A 29 -40.01 0.62 40.05
CA GLU A 29 -39.95 1.25 41.39
C GLU A 29 -40.22 0.23 42.51
N ALA A 30 -41.14 -0.73 42.29
CA ALA A 30 -41.36 -1.82 43.23
C ALA A 30 -40.13 -2.72 43.36
N CYS A 31 -39.49 -3.07 42.25
CA CYS A 31 -38.25 -3.85 42.24
C CYS A 31 -37.10 -3.10 42.93
N THR A 32 -36.92 -1.79 42.70
CA THR A 32 -35.86 -1.01 43.34
C THR A 32 -36.08 -0.91 44.85
N ARG A 33 -37.31 -0.64 45.30
CA ARG A 33 -37.66 -0.63 46.74
C ARG A 33 -37.35 -1.97 47.43
N LEU A 34 -37.61 -3.08 46.75
CA LEU A 34 -37.30 -4.42 47.26
C LEU A 34 -35.79 -4.71 47.27
N THR A 35 -35.05 -4.22 46.28
CA THR A 35 -33.59 -4.38 46.19
C THR A 35 -32.87 -3.53 47.25
N GLU A 36 -33.38 -2.34 47.56
CA GLU A 36 -32.84 -1.47 48.62
C GLU A 36 -33.13 -2.00 50.03
N SER A 37 -34.25 -2.71 50.22
CA SER A 37 -34.66 -3.27 51.51
C SER A 37 -34.11 -4.68 51.78
N GLN A 38 -33.67 -5.41 50.75
CA GLN A 38 -33.12 -6.76 50.90
C GLN A 38 -31.93 -6.97 49.94
N ASN A 39 -30.81 -7.46 50.49
CA ASN A 39 -29.65 -7.95 49.72
C ASN A 39 -29.97 -9.33 49.12
N ILE A 40 -30.79 -9.37 48.07
CA ILE A 40 -31.30 -10.61 47.47
C ILE A 40 -30.30 -11.12 46.42
N ASN A 41 -29.28 -11.88 46.86
CA ASN A 41 -28.37 -12.61 45.95
C ASN A 41 -28.64 -14.12 45.88
N SER A 42 -29.70 -14.61 46.53
CA SER A 42 -30.07 -16.03 46.49
C SER A 42 -31.40 -16.24 45.77
N VAL A 43 -31.33 -16.93 44.64
CA VAL A 43 -32.50 -17.29 43.83
C VAL A 43 -33.00 -18.68 44.25
N SER A 44 -34.25 -18.78 44.74
CA SER A 44 -34.87 -20.06 45.09
C SER A 44 -35.49 -20.74 43.88
N GLY A 45 -35.03 -21.93 43.51
CA GLY A 45 -35.53 -22.69 42.36
C GLY A 45 -37.02 -23.05 42.43
N LYS A 46 -37.56 -23.26 43.64
CA LYS A 46 -38.99 -23.56 43.85
C LYS A 46 -39.90 -22.37 43.49
N VAL A 47 -39.41 -21.14 43.68
CA VAL A 47 -40.16 -19.91 43.34
C VAL A 47 -40.17 -19.69 41.83
N TRP A 48 -39.07 -20.04 41.14
CA TRP A 48 -39.02 -20.02 39.68
C TRP A 48 -39.96 -21.03 39.05
N GLU A 49 -40.00 -22.25 39.58
CA GLU A 49 -40.95 -23.26 39.12
C GLU A 49 -42.40 -22.74 39.24
N GLN A 50 -42.76 -22.16 40.39
CA GLN A 50 -44.07 -21.52 40.57
C GLN A 50 -44.32 -20.34 39.61
N LEU A 51 -43.30 -19.56 39.28
CA LEU A 51 -43.41 -18.45 38.34
C LEU A 51 -43.73 -18.94 36.92
N THR A 52 -43.13 -20.05 36.48
CA THR A 52 -43.38 -20.59 35.13
C THR A 52 -44.83 -21.00 34.89
N TYR A 53 -45.56 -21.38 35.95
CA TYR A 53 -46.98 -21.75 35.85
C TYR A 53 -47.93 -20.54 35.81
N ARG A 54 -47.44 -19.32 36.08
CA ARG A 54 -48.30 -18.14 36.21
C ARG A 54 -48.01 -17.10 35.13
N GLN A 55 -49.05 -16.74 34.37
CA GLN A 55 -48.98 -15.59 33.48
C GLN A 55 -48.98 -14.30 34.31
N MET A 56 -47.95 -13.47 34.13
CA MET A 56 -47.78 -12.21 34.89
C MET A 56 -48.52 -11.02 34.27
N TYR A 57 -48.78 -11.07 32.97
CA TYR A 57 -49.47 -10.01 32.25
C TYR A 57 -50.47 -10.62 31.29
N THR A 58 -51.72 -10.18 31.41
CA THR A 58 -52.81 -10.56 30.50
C THR A 58 -53.28 -9.30 29.77
N PRO A 59 -53.16 -9.24 28.44
CA PRO A 59 -53.60 -8.07 27.69
C PRO A 59 -55.13 -7.91 27.79
N ASN A 60 -55.58 -6.66 27.84
CA ASN A 60 -57.01 -6.34 27.80
C ASN A 60 -57.58 -6.60 26.39
N ARG A 61 -58.90 -6.78 26.28
CA ARG A 61 -59.57 -6.99 24.98
C ARG A 61 -59.36 -5.86 23.98
N SER A 62 -59.12 -4.65 24.48
CA SER A 62 -58.87 -3.45 23.67
C SER A 62 -57.39 -3.25 23.31
N ASP A 63 -56.50 -4.12 23.79
CA ASP A 63 -55.07 -3.99 23.58
C ASP A 63 -54.71 -4.33 22.12
N PRO A 64 -54.17 -3.38 21.34
CA PRO A 64 -53.76 -3.62 19.95
C PRO A 64 -52.47 -4.43 19.81
N ILE A 65 -51.92 -5.01 20.89
CA ILE A 65 -50.62 -5.71 20.91
C ILE A 65 -50.46 -6.77 19.83
N GLY A 66 -51.49 -7.56 19.52
CA GLY A 66 -51.41 -8.60 18.50
C GLY A 66 -51.19 -8.04 17.09
N ILE A 67 -51.90 -6.97 16.75
CA ILE A 67 -51.77 -6.29 15.45
C ILE A 67 -50.43 -5.55 15.38
N ALA A 68 -50.01 -4.91 16.47
CA ALA A 68 -48.72 -4.22 16.54
C ALA A 68 -47.54 -5.20 16.36
N TYR A 69 -47.58 -6.35 17.03
CA TYR A 69 -46.57 -7.40 16.92
C TYR A 69 -46.51 -8.00 15.51
N LEU A 70 -47.66 -8.33 14.93
CA LEU A 70 -47.72 -8.87 13.56
C LEU A 70 -47.16 -7.86 12.54
N ASN A 71 -47.56 -6.59 12.64
CA ASN A 71 -47.07 -5.54 11.75
C ASN A 71 -45.57 -5.32 11.88
N GLN A 72 -45.02 -5.42 13.09
CA GLN A 72 -43.58 -5.29 13.31
C GLN A 72 -42.83 -6.47 12.69
N ASN A 73 -43.29 -7.70 12.89
CA ASN A 73 -42.66 -8.89 12.31
C ASN A 73 -42.71 -8.89 10.79
N LEU A 74 -43.86 -8.54 10.20
CA LEU A 74 -43.99 -8.43 8.74
C LEU A 74 -43.11 -7.33 8.13
N ARG A 75 -42.78 -6.28 8.90
CA ARG A 75 -41.83 -5.25 8.48
C ARG A 75 -40.38 -5.73 8.56
N MET A 76 -40.03 -6.52 9.57
CA MET A 76 -38.70 -7.12 9.70
C MET A 76 -38.45 -8.18 8.64
N GLU A 77 -39.45 -8.97 8.25
CA GLU A 77 -39.32 -9.96 7.17
C GLU A 77 -39.22 -9.33 5.77
N ASN A 78 -39.69 -8.09 5.60
CA ASN A 78 -39.62 -7.32 4.35
C ASN A 78 -38.30 -6.56 4.14
N GLU A 79 -37.19 -7.03 4.72
CA GLU A 79 -35.83 -6.55 4.39
C GLU A 79 -35.43 -6.96 2.96
N GLN A 80 -36.16 -6.47 1.96
CA GLN A 80 -35.77 -6.43 0.55
C GLN A 80 -34.44 -5.68 0.34
N SER A 81 -33.99 -4.93 1.34
CA SER A 81 -32.67 -4.28 1.39
C SER A 81 -31.52 -5.26 1.27
N LEU A 82 -31.57 -6.42 1.94
CA LEU A 82 -30.49 -7.42 1.90
C LEU A 82 -30.35 -8.04 0.50
N LEU A 83 -31.46 -8.28 -0.19
CA LEU A 83 -31.47 -8.81 -1.54
C LEU A 83 -30.96 -7.79 -2.56
N ASN A 84 -31.35 -6.52 -2.42
CA ASN A 84 -30.91 -5.45 -3.33
C ASN A 84 -29.40 -5.17 -3.23
N ASP A 85 -28.84 -5.20 -2.03
CA ASP A 85 -27.41 -4.94 -1.82
C ASP A 85 -26.53 -6.05 -2.39
N THR A 86 -26.97 -7.30 -2.28
CA THR A 86 -26.26 -8.44 -2.86
C THR A 86 -26.37 -8.44 -4.38
N GLU A 87 -27.55 -8.16 -4.93
CA GLU A 87 -27.76 -8.05 -6.38
C GLU A 87 -26.90 -6.94 -7.00
N MET A 88 -26.83 -5.77 -6.36
CA MET A 88 -26.03 -4.65 -6.84
C MET A 88 -24.53 -4.97 -6.85
N LYS A 89 -24.03 -5.64 -5.81
CA LYS A 89 -22.63 -6.10 -5.74
C LYS A 89 -22.32 -7.14 -6.81
N LEU A 90 -23.23 -8.07 -7.06
CA LEU A 90 -23.09 -9.07 -8.12
C LEU A 90 -23.04 -8.44 -9.51
N LYS A 91 -23.91 -7.46 -9.80
CA LYS A 91 -23.87 -6.72 -11.07
C LYS A 91 -22.53 -6.00 -11.27
N ALA A 92 -22.06 -5.28 -10.26
CA ALA A 92 -20.76 -4.60 -10.32
C ALA A 92 -19.59 -5.57 -10.52
N MET A 93 -19.64 -6.76 -9.89
CA MET A 93 -18.62 -7.79 -10.06
C MET A 93 -18.61 -8.35 -11.49
N VAL A 94 -19.78 -8.62 -12.06
CA VAL A 94 -19.92 -9.11 -13.43
C VAL A 94 -19.37 -8.11 -14.44
N ASP A 95 -19.69 -6.82 -14.28
CA ASP A 95 -19.20 -5.77 -15.19
C ASP A 95 -17.68 -5.61 -15.11
N ARG A 96 -17.12 -5.68 -13.91
CA ARG A 96 -15.66 -5.67 -13.72
C ARG A 96 -15.00 -6.89 -14.38
N GLN A 97 -15.61 -8.07 -14.25
CA GLN A 97 -15.06 -9.28 -14.84
C GLN A 97 -15.17 -9.27 -16.37
N LYS A 98 -16.21 -8.66 -16.95
CA LYS A 98 -16.31 -8.42 -18.39
C LYS A 98 -15.19 -7.52 -18.89
N SER A 99 -14.99 -6.36 -18.25
CA SER A 99 -13.91 -5.43 -18.62
C SER A 99 -12.53 -6.10 -18.50
N PHE A 100 -12.28 -6.84 -17.43
CA PHE A 100 -11.03 -7.59 -17.26
C PHE A 100 -10.82 -8.64 -18.36
N ASN A 101 -11.88 -9.36 -18.76
CA ASN A 101 -11.80 -10.32 -19.85
C ASN A 101 -11.53 -9.65 -21.21
N GLU A 102 -12.04 -8.43 -21.43
CA GLU A 102 -11.72 -7.65 -22.63
C GLU A 102 -10.26 -7.21 -22.65
N ASP A 103 -9.73 -6.76 -21.52
CA ASP A 103 -8.32 -6.40 -21.38
C ASP A 103 -7.42 -7.62 -21.62
N LEU A 104 -7.77 -8.78 -21.06
CA LEU A 104 -7.04 -10.03 -21.30
C LEU A 104 -7.04 -10.42 -22.77
N LYS A 105 -8.17 -10.27 -23.48
CA LYS A 105 -8.22 -10.50 -24.94
C LYS A 105 -7.28 -9.57 -25.69
N SER A 106 -7.20 -8.30 -25.31
CA SER A 106 -6.28 -7.33 -25.89
C SER A 106 -4.82 -7.70 -25.64
N VAL A 107 -4.49 -8.17 -24.43
CA VAL A 107 -3.15 -8.65 -24.08
C VAL A 107 -2.78 -9.89 -24.89
N ILE A 108 -3.68 -10.87 -24.99
CA ILE A 108 -3.48 -12.08 -25.80
C ILE A 108 -3.21 -11.69 -27.26
N ALA A 109 -4.03 -10.81 -27.85
CA ALA A 109 -3.82 -10.34 -29.22
C ALA A 109 -2.45 -9.65 -29.42
N LYS A 110 -1.99 -8.88 -28.43
CA LYS A 110 -0.64 -8.26 -28.48
C LYS A 110 0.47 -9.30 -28.36
N LEU A 111 0.30 -10.32 -27.52
CA LEU A 111 1.27 -11.40 -27.35
C LEU A 111 1.35 -12.28 -28.59
N GLU A 112 0.21 -12.66 -29.17
CA GLU A 112 0.15 -13.37 -30.45
C GLU A 112 0.80 -12.55 -31.57
N GLY A 113 0.52 -11.24 -31.63
CA GLY A 113 1.16 -10.33 -32.59
C GLY A 113 2.69 -10.25 -32.40
N LYS A 114 3.20 -10.33 -31.16
CA LYS A 114 4.64 -10.40 -30.89
C LYS A 114 5.22 -11.76 -31.25
N TYR A 115 4.52 -12.84 -30.92
CA TYR A 115 4.94 -14.21 -31.23
C TYR A 115 5.04 -14.42 -32.75
N GLN A 116 4.06 -13.93 -33.50
CA GLN A 116 4.06 -14.03 -34.96
C GLN A 116 5.12 -13.14 -35.61
N LYS A 117 5.46 -11.99 -35.01
CA LYS A 117 6.63 -11.18 -35.41
C LYS A 117 7.95 -11.85 -35.04
N GLY A 118 8.01 -12.56 -33.91
CA GLY A 118 9.17 -13.33 -33.44
C GLY A 118 9.48 -14.53 -34.34
N ILE A 119 8.46 -15.28 -34.76
CA ILE A 119 8.63 -16.40 -35.72
C ILE A 119 9.12 -15.90 -37.08
N ASN A 120 8.62 -14.75 -37.54
CA ASN A 120 9.12 -14.12 -38.77
C ASN A 120 10.53 -13.48 -38.61
N SER A 121 11.06 -13.45 -37.38
CA SER A 121 12.40 -12.94 -37.04
C SER A 121 13.25 -13.98 -36.32
N GLU A 122 13.12 -15.26 -36.70
CA GLU A 122 14.16 -16.26 -36.43
C GLU A 122 15.42 -15.96 -37.25
N THR A 123 16.16 -14.92 -36.86
CA THR A 123 17.61 -14.80 -37.03
C THR A 123 18.10 -13.59 -36.23
N ARG A 124 18.34 -13.77 -34.92
CA ARG A 124 19.54 -13.27 -34.22
C ARG A 124 19.41 -13.44 -32.69
N ASN A 125 20.14 -14.44 -32.21
CA ASN A 125 20.90 -14.50 -30.94
C ASN A 125 20.43 -13.63 -29.76
N ASP A 126 19.38 -14.05 -29.06
CA ASP A 126 18.99 -13.41 -27.78
C ASP A 126 19.91 -13.75 -26.59
N ASN A 127 20.83 -14.70 -26.76
CA ASN A 127 21.86 -15.00 -25.76
C ASN A 127 23.19 -14.25 -25.99
N ASP A 128 23.46 -13.71 -27.19
CA ASP A 128 24.63 -12.82 -27.43
C ASP A 128 24.31 -11.35 -27.16
N THR A 129 23.04 -10.92 -27.30
CA THR A 129 22.66 -9.51 -27.16
C THR A 129 22.88 -8.98 -25.74
N LYS A 130 22.67 -9.76 -24.68
CA LYS A 130 22.91 -9.28 -23.31
C LYS A 130 24.39 -9.09 -22.97
N ALA A 131 25.28 -9.98 -23.43
CA ALA A 131 26.72 -9.83 -23.21
C ALA A 131 27.34 -8.76 -24.12
N ALA A 132 26.85 -8.64 -25.36
CA ALA A 132 27.24 -7.57 -26.26
C ALA A 132 26.76 -6.19 -25.76
N ASP A 133 25.55 -6.09 -25.19
CA ASP A 133 24.99 -4.85 -24.62
C ASP A 133 25.79 -4.36 -23.40
N VAL A 134 26.21 -5.25 -22.51
CA VAL A 134 27.05 -4.85 -21.35
C VAL A 134 28.42 -4.35 -21.79
N ASN A 135 29.10 -5.06 -22.70
CA ASN A 135 30.40 -4.63 -23.20
C ASN A 135 30.32 -3.35 -24.06
N MET A 136 29.26 -3.20 -24.86
CA MET A 136 28.98 -1.95 -25.58
C MET A 136 28.74 -0.80 -24.60
N ARG A 137 27.96 -1.03 -23.54
CA ARG A 137 27.69 -0.01 -22.52
C ARG A 137 28.93 0.38 -21.72
N ILE A 138 29.80 -0.57 -21.38
CA ILE A 138 31.11 -0.28 -20.77
C ILE A 138 31.96 0.58 -21.71
N ASN A 139 32.00 0.26 -23.01
CA ASN A 139 32.74 1.04 -23.99
C ASN A 139 32.13 2.46 -24.19
N GLU A 140 30.81 2.58 -24.18
CA GLU A 140 30.11 3.87 -24.21
C GLU A 140 30.42 4.73 -22.98
N VAL A 141 30.45 4.13 -21.78
CA VAL A 141 30.82 4.84 -20.55
C VAL A 141 32.28 5.28 -20.60
N ARG A 142 33.20 4.41 -21.02
CA ARG A 142 34.62 4.75 -21.20
C ARG A 142 34.82 5.89 -22.19
N THR A 143 34.12 5.86 -23.33
CA THR A 143 34.22 6.94 -24.34
C THR A 143 33.62 8.27 -23.84
N LYS A 144 32.52 8.23 -23.08
CA LYS A 144 31.94 9.43 -22.44
C LYS A 144 32.87 10.01 -21.37
N ILE A 145 33.48 9.17 -20.55
CA ILE A 145 34.47 9.59 -19.55
C ILE A 145 35.70 10.21 -20.23
N TYR A 146 36.21 9.56 -21.29
CA TYR A 146 37.33 10.10 -22.06
C TYR A 146 37.00 11.47 -22.67
N ALA A 147 35.80 11.62 -23.24
CA ALA A 147 35.32 12.90 -23.76
C ALA A 147 35.19 13.97 -22.65
N LEU A 148 34.73 13.58 -21.46
CA LEU A 148 34.62 14.49 -20.31
C LEU A 148 35.99 15.00 -19.87
N ILE A 149 36.97 14.09 -19.76
CA ILE A 149 38.35 14.44 -19.38
C ILE A 149 38.97 15.35 -20.44
N LYS A 150 38.90 14.96 -21.72
CA LYS A 150 39.48 15.73 -22.81
C LYS A 150 38.89 17.14 -22.94
N ASN A 151 37.57 17.27 -22.84
CA ASN A 151 36.88 18.52 -23.13
C ASN A 151 36.78 19.47 -21.94
N ASN A 152 36.84 18.98 -20.70
CA ASN A 152 36.67 19.82 -19.51
C ASN A 152 37.92 19.79 -18.62
N MET A 153 38.34 18.60 -18.15
CA MET A 153 39.42 18.51 -17.15
C MET A 153 40.81 18.80 -17.72
N ALA A 154 41.11 18.31 -18.92
CA ALA A 154 42.41 18.50 -19.56
C ALA A 154 42.62 19.93 -20.05
N VAL A 155 41.53 20.64 -20.37
CA VAL A 155 41.57 22.07 -20.72
C VAL A 155 41.91 22.91 -19.49
N ASP A 156 41.30 22.60 -18.34
CA ASP A 156 41.56 23.31 -17.07
C ASP A 156 42.97 23.07 -16.50
N ILE A 157 43.60 21.94 -16.86
CA ILE A 157 44.95 21.55 -16.43
C ILE A 157 46.02 21.98 -17.44
N SER A 158 45.63 22.31 -18.68
CA SER A 158 46.58 22.70 -19.73
C SER A 158 47.21 24.06 -19.48
N GLY A 159 48.50 24.17 -19.78
CA GLY A 159 49.30 25.37 -19.65
C GLY A 159 50.24 25.54 -20.84
N PRO A 160 50.99 26.67 -20.93
CA PRO A 160 51.89 26.94 -22.05
C PRO A 160 52.96 25.85 -22.27
N ASP A 161 53.35 25.14 -21.20
CA ASP A 161 54.34 24.06 -21.23
C ASP A 161 53.72 22.64 -21.21
N PHE A 162 52.38 22.53 -21.16
CA PHE A 162 51.68 21.25 -21.04
C PHE A 162 50.44 21.20 -21.94
N PRO A 163 50.56 20.64 -23.16
CA PRO A 163 49.47 20.61 -24.13
C PRO A 163 48.34 19.70 -23.68
N VAL A 164 47.12 20.05 -24.10
CA VAL A 164 45.86 19.36 -23.74
C VAL A 164 45.90 17.85 -24.03
N GLU A 165 46.62 17.44 -25.07
CA GLU A 165 46.77 16.03 -25.46
C GLU A 165 47.57 15.23 -24.43
N GLN A 166 48.71 15.77 -23.97
CA GLN A 166 49.52 15.14 -22.92
C GLN A 166 48.81 15.15 -21.56
N ALA A 167 48.03 16.19 -21.27
CA ALA A 167 47.19 16.26 -20.08
C ALA A 167 46.09 15.18 -20.10
N THR A 168 45.43 15.00 -21.24
CA THR A 168 44.40 13.98 -21.42
C THR A 168 44.99 12.58 -21.25
N GLU A 169 46.13 12.28 -21.87
CA GLU A 169 46.80 10.97 -21.74
C GLU A 169 47.21 10.65 -20.30
N LYS A 170 47.83 11.61 -19.59
CA LYS A 170 48.21 11.38 -18.19
C LYS A 170 47.00 11.20 -17.26
N LEU A 171 45.96 12.02 -17.42
CA LEU A 171 44.74 11.92 -16.59
C LEU A 171 43.95 10.64 -16.85
N THR A 172 43.84 10.23 -18.12
CA THR A 172 43.18 8.97 -18.50
C THR A 172 43.98 7.75 -18.05
N GLY A 173 45.32 7.81 -18.10
CA GLY A 173 46.20 6.80 -17.53
C GLY A 173 46.03 6.66 -16.01
N LEU A 174 46.00 7.78 -15.27
CA LEU A 174 45.74 7.77 -13.82
C LEU A 174 44.34 7.23 -13.49
N LEU A 175 43.31 7.62 -14.26
CA LEU A 175 41.96 7.10 -14.07
C LEU A 175 41.87 5.60 -14.39
N ASN A 176 42.53 5.11 -15.44
CA ASN A 176 42.55 3.69 -15.76
C ASN A 176 43.26 2.89 -14.66
N ARG A 177 44.39 3.38 -14.13
CA ARG A 177 45.07 2.75 -12.98
C ARG A 177 44.19 2.70 -11.73
N LEU A 178 43.44 3.78 -11.47
CA LEU A 178 42.46 3.81 -10.38
C LEU A 178 41.31 2.81 -10.60
N LEU A 179 40.75 2.73 -11.81
CA LEU A 179 39.66 1.82 -12.18
C LEU A 179 40.07 0.35 -12.21
N GLU A 180 41.35 0.06 -12.52
CA GLU A 180 41.92 -1.29 -12.49
C GLU A 180 42.31 -1.75 -11.07
N GLY A 181 42.22 -0.85 -10.08
CA GLY A 181 42.48 -1.18 -8.67
C GLY A 181 43.96 -1.31 -8.34
N ASP A 182 44.82 -0.49 -8.96
CA ASP A 182 46.26 -0.49 -8.70
C ASP A 182 46.59 -0.10 -7.24
N GLU A 183 47.12 -1.05 -6.47
CA GLU A 183 47.48 -0.85 -5.05
C GLU A 183 48.78 -0.05 -4.86
N THR A 184 49.51 0.24 -5.95
CA THR A 184 50.79 0.98 -5.91
C THR A 184 50.64 2.48 -6.16
N LEU A 185 49.43 2.96 -6.46
CA LEU A 185 49.21 4.36 -6.78
C LEU A 185 49.37 5.25 -5.55
N SER A 186 50.34 6.14 -5.59
CA SER A 186 50.68 7.07 -4.53
C SER A 186 50.24 8.50 -4.86
N VAL A 187 50.13 9.36 -3.84
CA VAL A 187 49.92 10.81 -4.05
C VAL A 187 51.03 11.45 -4.90
N ARG A 188 52.24 10.84 -4.94
CA ARG A 188 53.38 11.34 -5.73
C ARG A 188 53.23 11.08 -7.23
N ASP A 189 52.42 10.10 -7.63
CA ASP A 189 52.11 9.83 -9.05
C ASP A 189 51.22 10.92 -9.66
N PHE A 190 50.53 11.68 -8.80
CA PHE A 190 49.85 12.91 -9.19
C PHE A 190 50.89 14.04 -9.24
N GLU A 191 51.60 14.15 -10.36
CA GLU A 191 52.48 15.27 -10.68
C GLU A 191 51.79 16.64 -10.40
N PRO A 192 52.53 17.74 -10.18
CA PRO A 192 51.96 19.04 -9.76
C PRO A 192 50.77 19.53 -10.61
N HIS A 193 50.75 19.17 -11.90
CA HIS A 193 49.70 19.51 -12.85
C HIS A 193 48.40 18.69 -12.65
N CYS A 194 48.50 17.45 -12.17
CA CYS A 194 47.35 16.56 -11.94
C CYS A 194 46.80 16.60 -10.50
N MET A 195 47.39 17.42 -9.63
CA MET A 195 46.95 17.58 -8.24
C MET A 195 45.51 18.10 -8.10
N HIS A 196 45.00 18.85 -9.08
CA HIS A 196 43.61 19.29 -9.06
C HIS A 196 42.64 18.12 -9.19
N PHE A 197 42.98 17.13 -10.03
CA PHE A 197 42.20 15.91 -10.20
C PHE A 197 42.19 15.07 -8.92
N PHE A 198 43.34 14.94 -8.25
CA PHE A 198 43.42 14.33 -6.92
C PHE A 198 42.53 15.04 -5.90
N ARG A 199 42.59 16.38 -5.81
CA ARG A 199 41.73 17.17 -4.90
C ARG A 199 40.25 17.02 -5.22
N LEU A 200 39.88 16.88 -6.49
CA LEU A 200 38.50 16.66 -6.90
C LEU A 200 38.01 15.30 -6.40
N LEU A 201 38.78 14.24 -6.61
CA LEU A 201 38.46 12.89 -6.15
C LEU A 201 38.41 12.79 -4.63
N ASP A 202 39.33 13.47 -3.94
CA ASP A 202 39.37 13.54 -2.47
C ASP A 202 38.16 14.30 -1.90
N LYS A 203 37.80 15.46 -2.49
CA LYS A 203 36.60 16.22 -2.09
C LYS A 203 35.30 15.49 -2.41
N ALA A 204 35.30 14.65 -3.44
CA ALA A 204 34.17 13.82 -3.80
C ALA A 204 34.06 12.56 -2.94
N TYR A 205 34.97 12.35 -1.98
CA TYR A 205 35.06 11.17 -1.12
C TYR A 205 35.21 9.84 -1.88
N LEU A 206 35.76 9.87 -3.10
CA LEU A 206 35.86 8.67 -3.94
C LEU A 206 37.15 7.88 -3.72
N LEU A 207 38.01 8.31 -2.79
CA LEU A 207 39.32 7.72 -2.54
C LEU A 207 39.47 7.23 -1.09
N GLU A 208 39.88 5.99 -0.94
CA GLU A 208 40.44 5.45 0.29
C GLU A 208 41.94 5.72 0.36
N LYS A 209 42.39 6.25 1.49
CA LYS A 209 43.81 6.55 1.76
C LYS A 209 44.36 5.48 2.72
N LYS A 210 45.39 4.75 2.28
CA LYS A 210 46.15 3.82 3.14
C LYS A 210 47.56 4.35 3.30
N GLU A 211 47.95 4.66 4.54
CA GLU A 211 49.31 5.11 4.85
C GLU A 211 50.18 3.90 5.22
N VAL A 212 51.22 3.67 4.43
CA VAL A 212 52.21 2.62 4.68
C VAL A 212 53.59 3.27 4.55
N ASP A 213 54.39 3.20 5.61
CA ASP A 213 55.77 3.71 5.65
C ASP A 213 55.95 5.19 5.26
N GLY A 214 54.96 6.03 5.60
CA GLY A 214 54.98 7.48 5.34
C GLY A 214 54.60 7.88 3.91
N ASP A 215 54.25 6.92 3.06
CA ASP A 215 53.63 7.16 1.76
C ASP A 215 52.13 6.83 1.80
N VAL A 216 51.35 7.74 1.21
CA VAL A 216 49.88 7.63 1.14
C VAL A 216 49.51 6.99 -0.19
N TYR A 217 49.07 5.74 -0.11
CA TYR A 217 48.52 4.97 -1.22
C TYR A 217 47.02 5.24 -1.37
N LEU A 218 46.56 5.30 -2.61
CA LEU A 218 45.21 5.70 -2.98
C LEU A 218 44.50 4.55 -3.68
N ARG A 219 43.30 4.22 -3.21
CA ARG A 219 42.39 3.26 -3.85
C ARG A 219 41.05 3.94 -4.09
N LEU A 220 40.34 3.59 -5.17
CA LEU A 220 38.94 4.00 -5.29
C LEU A 220 38.11 3.30 -4.21
N GLU A 221 37.20 4.04 -3.60
CA GLU A 221 36.20 3.46 -2.69
C GLU A 221 35.41 2.38 -3.44
N GLU A 222 35.16 1.25 -2.77
CA GLU A 222 34.41 0.15 -3.36
C GLU A 222 32.95 0.58 -3.62
N PHE A 223 32.64 0.86 -4.90
CA PHE A 223 31.25 1.03 -5.35
C PHE A 223 30.58 -0.34 -5.49
N PHE A 224 30.26 -0.97 -4.35
CA PHE A 224 29.44 -2.19 -4.27
C PHE A 224 28.11 -1.94 -3.56
#